data_AF-A0A1G2CIY8-F1
#
_entry.id   AF-A0A1G2CIY8-F1
#
_cell.length_a   1.000
_cell.length_b   1.000
_cell.length_c   1.000
_cell.angle_alpha   90.00
_cell.angle_beta   90.00
_cell.angle_gamma   90.00
#
_symmetry.space_group_name_H-M   'P 1'
#
loop_
_entity.id
_entity.type
_entity.pdbx_description
1 polymer ?
#
loop_
_entity_poly.entity_id
_entity_poly.type
_entity_poly.pdbx_seq_one_letter_code
_entity_poly.pdbx_strand_id
1 'polypeptide(L)'
;MYDVIRNFGVDYIYFDLIFLAVFSGALIIYKKKIPLAAFFIGGLGINFLIDWGIWLHTGIREVSLPGSFGPVLFFLWFSLSYDVEYAYVFLMFEERSSKLKWTLFVFAGWLLVAFLSQWISLNNDSITTIRHMSDLRFLRVGIVLAGYALLFLLKYDWKKILFLFFIGFLIHFMMEFSLLVSGIRPGSFLILLENALIEFNMGVPFFYLFWDKFLKKGFAINPYKT
;
A
#
# COMPACT_ATOMS: atom_id res chain seq x y z
N MET A 1 -2.14 -7.20 -23.12
CA MET A 1 -2.90 -7.72 -21.96
C MET A 1 -1.85 -8.25 -21.00
N TYR A 2 -1.72 -7.70 -19.80
CA TYR A 2 -0.69 -8.17 -18.87
C TYR A 2 -1.33 -8.51 -17.52
N ASP A 3 -1.02 -9.69 -17.04
CA ASP A 3 -1.29 -10.09 -15.67
C ASP A 3 -0.18 -9.56 -14.78
N VAL A 4 -0.53 -9.22 -13.54
CA VAL A 4 0.48 -8.90 -12.54
C VAL A 4 0.82 -10.17 -11.80
N ILE A 5 1.96 -10.76 -12.15
CA ILE A 5 2.48 -11.99 -11.57
C ILE A 5 3.57 -11.63 -10.56
N ARG A 6 3.56 -12.31 -9.41
CA ARG A 6 4.63 -12.22 -8.41
C ARG A 6 5.02 -13.63 -7.98
N ASN A 7 6.31 -13.88 -7.94
CA ASN A 7 6.92 -15.13 -7.50
C ASN A 7 7.92 -14.83 -6.40
N PHE A 8 7.69 -15.35 -5.20
CA PHE A 8 8.57 -15.12 -4.06
C PHE A 8 8.61 -16.33 -3.13
N GLY A 9 9.71 -16.49 -2.42
CA GLY A 9 9.84 -17.51 -1.37
C GLY A 9 9.02 -17.13 -0.14
N VAL A 10 8.66 -18.13 0.68
CA VAL A 10 8.01 -17.91 1.99
C VAL A 10 8.83 -16.97 2.89
N ASP A 11 10.15 -16.94 2.71
CA ASP A 11 11.07 -16.06 3.46
C ASP A 11 10.72 -14.57 3.35
N TYR A 12 10.13 -14.14 2.22
CA TYR A 12 9.64 -12.78 2.07
C TYR A 12 8.60 -12.45 3.15
N ILE A 13 7.70 -13.38 3.48
CA ILE A 13 6.68 -13.21 4.51
C ILE A 13 7.34 -13.00 5.88
N TYR A 14 8.38 -13.76 6.20
CA TYR A 14 9.05 -13.64 7.51
C TYR A 14 9.74 -12.30 7.67
N PHE A 15 10.51 -11.86 6.67
CA PHE A 15 11.16 -10.55 6.72
C PHE A 15 10.14 -9.41 6.71
N ASP A 16 9.07 -9.53 5.93
CA ASP A 16 8.01 -8.54 5.89
C ASP A 16 7.28 -8.44 7.24
N LEU A 17 6.96 -9.56 7.90
CA LEU A 17 6.35 -9.54 9.24
C LEU A 17 7.23 -8.81 10.28
N ILE A 18 8.55 -9.00 10.22
CA ILE A 18 9.50 -8.24 11.06
C ILE A 18 9.41 -6.75 10.73
N PHE A 19 9.43 -6.38 9.46
CA PHE A 19 9.29 -4.99 9.03
C PHE A 19 7.95 -4.38 9.48
N LEU A 20 6.83 -5.09 9.35
CA LEU A 20 5.51 -4.64 9.80
C LEU A 20 5.46 -4.45 11.31
N ALA A 21 6.10 -5.32 12.09
CA ALA A 21 6.21 -5.16 13.55
C ALA A 21 7.03 -3.91 13.92
N VAL A 22 8.16 -3.67 13.25
CA VAL A 22 8.98 -2.46 13.47
C VAL A 22 8.24 -1.21 13.02
N PHE A 23 7.56 -1.24 11.87
CA PHE A 23 6.80 -0.12 11.33
C PHE A 23 5.62 0.26 12.24
N SER A 24 4.80 -0.71 12.62
CA SER A 24 3.69 -0.49 13.57
C SER A 24 4.18 -0.04 14.95
N GLY A 25 5.27 -0.62 15.45
CA GLY A 25 5.94 -0.18 16.68
C GLY A 25 6.39 1.28 16.61
N ALA A 26 6.99 1.69 15.48
CA ALA A 26 7.35 3.08 15.25
C ALA A 26 6.13 4.00 15.25
N LEU A 27 5.03 3.63 14.60
CA LEU A 27 3.79 4.41 14.64
C LEU A 27 3.26 4.59 16.07
N ILE A 28 3.35 3.55 16.91
CA ILE A 28 2.95 3.61 18.33
C ILE A 28 3.87 4.55 19.12
N ILE A 29 5.19 4.38 19.00
CA ILE A 29 6.20 5.17 19.73
C ILE A 29 6.08 6.66 19.38
N TYR A 30 5.90 6.98 18.09
CA TYR A 30 5.72 8.35 17.60
C TYR A 30 4.27 8.84 17.71
N LYS A 31 3.39 8.10 18.40
CA LYS A 31 1.98 8.45 18.70
C LYS A 31 1.15 8.78 17.45
N LYS A 32 1.42 8.09 16.34
CA LYS A 32 0.76 8.24 15.03
C LYS A 32 -0.56 7.48 14.97
N LYS A 33 -1.55 7.93 15.75
CA LYS A 33 -2.84 7.24 15.91
C LYS A 33 -3.63 7.08 14.61
N ILE A 34 -3.73 8.14 13.80
CA ILE A 34 -4.49 8.08 12.53
C ILE A 34 -3.79 7.14 11.53
N PRO A 35 -2.48 7.28 11.24
CA PRO A 35 -1.77 6.30 10.41
C PRO A 35 -1.86 4.87 10.91
N LEU A 36 -1.77 4.65 12.23
CA LEU A 36 -1.90 3.32 12.83
C LEU A 36 -3.32 2.74 12.65
N ALA A 37 -4.35 3.56 12.80
CA ALA A 37 -5.72 3.12 12.52
C ALA A 37 -5.92 2.83 11.03
N ALA A 38 -5.38 3.68 10.15
CA ALA A 38 -5.43 3.48 8.70
C ALA A 38 -4.69 2.22 8.27
N PHE A 39 -3.59 1.87 8.95
CA PHE A 39 -2.89 0.59 8.79
C PHE A 39 -3.87 -0.56 9.02
N PHE A 40 -4.41 -0.73 10.22
CA PHE A 40 -5.27 -1.89 10.51
C PHE A 40 -6.62 -1.89 9.77
N ILE A 41 -7.27 -0.73 9.61
CA ILE A 41 -8.57 -0.64 8.96
C ILE A 41 -8.44 -0.81 7.45
N GLY A 42 -7.38 -0.28 6.85
CA GLY A 42 -7.11 -0.37 5.40
C GLY A 42 -7.11 -1.82 4.94
N GLY A 43 -6.35 -2.70 5.56
CA GLY A 43 -6.16 -4.04 4.99
C GLY A 43 -7.01 -5.09 5.60
N LEU A 44 -7.25 -5.08 6.91
CA LEU A 44 -8.21 -6.04 7.46
C LEU A 44 -9.63 -5.70 6.98
N GLY A 45 -9.93 -4.41 6.79
CA GLY A 45 -11.26 -3.95 6.36
C GLY A 45 -11.44 -3.96 4.85
N ILE A 46 -10.54 -3.35 4.07
CA ILE A 46 -10.75 -3.16 2.62
C ILE A 46 -10.02 -4.24 1.83
N ASN A 47 -8.70 -4.37 1.98
CA ASN A 47 -7.91 -5.26 1.11
C ASN A 47 -8.28 -6.73 1.32
N PHE A 48 -8.43 -7.18 2.57
CA PHE A 48 -8.76 -8.57 2.87
C PHE A 48 -10.13 -8.97 2.34
N LEU A 49 -11.15 -8.13 2.56
CA LEU A 49 -12.49 -8.40 2.04
C LEU A 49 -12.52 -8.45 0.51
N ILE A 50 -11.77 -7.58 -0.16
CA ILE A 50 -11.72 -7.55 -1.62
C ILE A 50 -10.90 -8.73 -2.15
N ASP A 51 -9.66 -8.91 -1.69
CA ASP A 51 -8.74 -9.91 -2.24
C ASP A 51 -9.17 -11.33 -1.91
N TRP A 52 -9.46 -11.62 -0.64
CA TRP A 52 -9.91 -12.95 -0.21
C TRP A 52 -11.40 -13.15 -0.47
N GLY A 53 -12.23 -12.17 -0.09
CA GLY A 53 -13.69 -12.33 -0.12
C GLY A 53 -14.34 -12.19 -1.49
N ILE A 54 -13.72 -11.47 -2.44
CA ILE A 54 -14.30 -11.24 -3.78
C ILE A 54 -13.37 -11.78 -4.87
N TRP A 55 -12.14 -11.30 -4.94
CA TRP A 55 -11.26 -11.55 -6.10
C TRP A 55 -10.80 -13.00 -6.21
N LEU A 56 -10.50 -13.66 -5.08
CA LEU A 56 -10.19 -15.08 -5.07
C LEU A 56 -11.37 -15.92 -5.58
N HIS A 57 -12.59 -15.57 -5.19
CA HIS A 57 -13.80 -16.32 -5.54
C HIS A 57 -14.37 -16.00 -6.93
N THR A 58 -13.93 -14.89 -7.54
CA THR A 58 -14.34 -14.46 -8.89
C THR A 58 -13.30 -14.76 -9.96
N GLY A 59 -12.13 -15.32 -9.58
CA GLY A 59 -11.04 -15.62 -10.50
C GLY A 59 -10.24 -14.38 -10.96
N ILE A 60 -10.46 -13.21 -10.36
CA ILE A 60 -9.62 -12.02 -10.60
C ILE A 60 -8.23 -12.22 -10.01
N ARG A 61 -8.14 -13.02 -8.94
CA ARG A 61 -6.88 -13.36 -8.29
C ARG A 61 -6.72 -14.86 -8.14
N GLU A 62 -5.56 -15.34 -8.53
CA GLU A 62 -5.12 -16.72 -8.31
C GLU A 62 -3.90 -16.74 -7.38
N VAL A 63 -3.84 -17.76 -6.52
CA VAL A 63 -2.70 -17.98 -5.64
C VAL A 63 -2.33 -19.45 -5.61
N SER A 64 -1.04 -19.74 -5.79
CA SER A 64 -0.45 -21.06 -5.56
C SER A 64 0.33 -20.99 -4.26
N LEU A 65 -0.13 -21.74 -3.26
CA LEU A 65 0.45 -21.81 -1.92
C LEU A 65 1.07 -23.18 -1.67
N PRO A 66 2.17 -23.26 -0.90
CA PRO A 66 2.66 -24.53 -0.38
C PRO A 66 1.63 -25.14 0.58
N GLY A 67 1.62 -26.47 0.72
CA GLY A 67 0.64 -27.20 1.54
C GLY A 67 0.59 -26.79 3.02
N SER A 68 1.64 -26.11 3.50
CA SER A 68 1.75 -25.58 4.86
C SER A 68 1.00 -24.25 5.10
N PHE A 69 0.53 -23.57 4.04
CA PHE A 69 -0.13 -22.27 4.13
C PHE A 69 -1.62 -22.33 3.76
N GLY A 70 -2.47 -21.95 4.70
CA GLY A 70 -3.89 -21.74 4.44
C GLY A 70 -4.15 -20.41 3.70
N PRO A 71 -5.07 -20.36 2.72
CA PRO A 71 -5.39 -19.14 1.97
C PRO A 71 -5.74 -17.94 2.86
N VAL A 72 -6.54 -18.16 3.91
CA VAL A 72 -6.97 -17.09 4.83
C VAL A 72 -5.78 -16.40 5.49
N LEU A 73 -4.84 -17.17 6.04
CA LEU A 73 -3.65 -16.61 6.71
C LEU A 73 -2.75 -15.88 5.73
N PHE A 74 -2.59 -16.42 4.53
CA PHE A 74 -1.85 -15.76 3.46
C PHE A 74 -2.48 -14.39 3.13
N PHE A 75 -3.79 -14.33 2.91
CA PHE A 75 -4.46 -13.08 2.58
C PHE A 75 -4.51 -12.08 3.73
N LEU A 76 -4.53 -12.54 4.99
CA LEU A 76 -4.39 -11.66 6.15
C LEU A 76 -3.03 -10.96 6.15
N TRP A 77 -1.94 -11.72 6.02
CA TRP A 77 -0.59 -11.14 5.90
C TRP A 77 -0.49 -10.25 4.66
N PHE A 78 -0.94 -10.74 3.51
CA PHE A 78 -0.86 -10.02 2.25
C PHE A 78 -1.56 -8.67 2.36
N SER A 79 -2.73 -8.62 2.99
CA SER A 79 -3.46 -7.37 3.22
C SER A 79 -2.69 -6.42 4.14
N LEU A 80 -2.14 -6.91 5.25
CA LEU A 80 -1.35 -6.11 6.20
C LEU A 80 -0.06 -5.55 5.57
N SER A 81 0.55 -6.26 4.62
CA SER A 81 1.72 -5.79 3.89
C SER A 81 1.40 -4.54 3.06
N TYR A 82 0.25 -4.55 2.37
CA TYR A 82 -0.25 -3.39 1.60
C TYR A 82 -0.69 -2.22 2.50
N ASP A 83 -0.97 -2.45 3.77
CA ASP A 83 -1.46 -1.42 4.69
C ASP A 83 -0.43 -0.37 5.06
N VAL A 84 0.84 -0.68 4.83
CA VAL A 84 1.91 0.31 4.88
C VAL A 84 1.60 1.47 3.92
N GLU A 85 0.97 1.21 2.76
CA GLU A 85 0.59 2.26 1.80
C GLU A 85 -0.45 3.21 2.41
N TYR A 86 -1.46 2.67 3.09
CA TYR A 86 -2.51 3.44 3.76
C TYR A 86 -1.92 4.28 4.89
N ALA A 87 -1.15 3.65 5.79
CA ALA A 87 -0.50 4.34 6.89
C ALA A 87 0.41 5.48 6.39
N TYR A 88 1.17 5.22 5.32
CA TYR A 88 2.07 6.19 4.71
C TYR A 88 1.33 7.42 4.20
N VAL A 89 0.23 7.25 3.46
CA VAL A 89 -0.51 8.40 2.92
C VAL A 89 -1.10 9.26 4.03
N PHE A 90 -1.63 8.66 5.10
CA PHE A 90 -2.08 9.43 6.27
C PHE A 90 -0.92 10.12 7.00
N LEU A 91 0.28 9.53 7.08
CA LEU A 91 1.48 10.20 7.57
C LEU A 91 1.81 11.45 6.74
N MET A 92 1.64 11.37 5.41
CA MET A 92 1.91 12.49 4.51
C MET A 92 0.86 13.60 4.58
N PHE A 93 -0.36 13.29 5.04
CA PHE A 93 -1.38 14.30 5.29
C PHE A 93 -1.07 15.15 6.53
N GLU A 94 -0.40 14.59 7.52
CA GLU A 94 0.00 15.32 8.72
C GLU A 94 0.99 16.45 8.39
N GLU A 95 0.71 17.65 8.90
CA GLU A 95 1.55 18.83 8.64
C GLU A 95 2.91 18.73 9.37
N ARG A 96 2.91 18.18 10.60
CA ARG A 96 4.09 18.09 11.48
C ARG A 96 4.89 16.78 11.34
N SER A 97 4.59 15.94 10.36
CA SER A 97 5.33 14.70 10.15
C SER A 97 6.63 14.98 9.38
N SER A 98 7.71 14.30 9.78
CA SER A 98 8.96 14.31 9.02
C SER A 98 8.82 13.42 7.79
N LYS A 99 8.19 13.95 6.73
CA LYS A 99 7.81 13.21 5.51
C LYS A 99 8.98 12.45 4.88
N LEU A 100 10.15 13.07 4.82
CA LEU A 100 11.36 12.46 4.27
C LEU A 100 11.82 11.25 5.09
N LYS A 101 11.85 11.35 6.43
CA LYS A 101 12.27 10.23 7.29
C LYS A 101 11.34 9.03 7.15
N TRP A 102 10.03 9.26 7.12
CA TRP A 102 9.05 8.19 6.91
C TRP A 102 9.13 7.56 5.52
N THR A 103 9.39 8.38 4.49
CA THR A 103 9.59 7.89 3.11
C THR A 103 10.83 7.02 3.01
N LEU A 104 11.97 7.48 3.55
CA LEU A 104 13.20 6.68 3.58
C LEU A 104 13.02 5.40 4.40
N PHE A 105 12.34 5.47 5.53
CA PHE A 105 12.09 4.31 6.39
C PHE A 105 11.25 3.24 5.68
N VAL A 106 10.14 3.63 5.04
CA VAL A 106 9.28 2.68 4.30
C VAL A 106 10.02 2.11 3.10
N PHE A 107 10.66 2.97 2.30
CA PHE A 107 11.32 2.50 1.08
C PHE A 107 12.53 1.61 1.37
N ALA A 108 13.39 2.00 2.31
CA ALA A 108 14.50 1.17 2.73
C ALA A 108 14.03 -0.14 3.36
N GLY A 109 12.92 -0.11 4.11
CA GLY A 109 12.31 -1.31 4.67
C GLY A 109 11.89 -2.31 3.60
N TRP A 110 11.14 -1.88 2.58
CA TRP A 110 10.73 -2.76 1.48
C TRP A 110 11.91 -3.27 0.65
N LEU A 111 12.90 -2.43 0.34
CA LEU A 111 14.12 -2.88 -0.34
C LEU A 111 14.84 -3.93 0.50
N LEU A 112 14.97 -3.70 1.80
CA LEU A 112 15.64 -4.63 2.71
C LEU A 112 14.90 -5.97 2.77
N VAL A 113 13.57 -5.97 2.95
CA VAL A 113 12.75 -7.19 2.94
C VAL A 113 12.92 -7.94 1.62
N ALA A 114 12.81 -7.23 0.50
CA ALA A 114 12.93 -7.82 -0.82
C ALA A 114 14.30 -8.45 -1.04
N PHE A 115 15.40 -7.75 -0.78
CA PHE A 115 16.75 -8.31 -0.98
C PHE A 115 17.11 -9.39 0.03
N LEU A 116 16.76 -9.24 1.32
CA LEU A 116 17.02 -10.28 2.32
C LEU A 116 16.30 -11.58 1.96
N SER A 117 15.07 -11.50 1.46
CA SER A 117 14.32 -12.68 1.01
C SER A 117 14.95 -13.42 -0.17
N GLN A 118 15.79 -12.74 -0.96
CA GLN A 118 16.51 -13.34 -2.09
C GLN A 118 17.89 -13.87 -1.67
N TRP A 119 18.51 -13.27 -0.65
CA TRP A 119 19.86 -13.64 -0.20
C TRP A 119 19.88 -14.70 0.89
N ILE A 120 18.81 -14.79 1.69
CA ILE A 120 18.70 -15.73 2.80
C ILE A 120 17.58 -16.71 2.48
N SER A 121 17.94 -17.98 2.36
CA SER A 121 17.00 -19.08 2.13
C SER A 121 16.80 -19.85 3.43
N LEU A 122 15.72 -19.54 4.18
CA LEU A 122 15.29 -20.29 5.36
C LEU A 122 14.28 -21.37 4.97
N ASN A 123 13.44 -21.08 3.97
CA ASN A 123 12.44 -21.99 3.44
C ASN A 123 12.43 -21.94 1.89
N ASN A 124 12.55 -23.10 1.27
CA ASN A 124 12.61 -23.24 -0.19
C ASN A 124 11.23 -23.28 -0.88
N ASP A 125 10.14 -23.21 -0.11
CA ASP A 125 8.78 -23.14 -0.64
C ASP A 125 8.55 -21.80 -1.34
N SER A 126 7.94 -21.85 -2.53
CA SER A 126 7.61 -20.67 -3.32
C SER A 126 6.10 -20.40 -3.34
N ILE A 127 5.75 -19.12 -3.37
CA ILE A 127 4.39 -18.63 -3.54
C ILE A 127 4.31 -17.90 -4.88
N THR A 128 3.23 -18.17 -5.60
CA THR A 128 2.90 -17.48 -6.85
C THR A 128 1.55 -16.81 -6.72
N THR A 129 1.48 -15.53 -7.05
CA THR A 129 0.22 -14.78 -7.12
C THR A 129 0.04 -14.22 -8.52
N ILE A 130 -1.18 -14.31 -9.03
CA ILE A 130 -1.57 -13.75 -10.33
C ILE A 130 -2.78 -12.86 -10.12
N ARG A 131 -2.78 -11.68 -10.74
CA ARG A 131 -3.92 -10.77 -10.75
C ARG A 131 -4.28 -10.37 -12.17
N HIS A 132 -5.51 -10.69 -12.57
CA HIS A 132 -6.08 -10.41 -13.88
C HIS A 132 -6.79 -9.05 -13.87
N MET A 133 -6.12 -8.01 -14.39
CA MET A 133 -6.62 -6.62 -14.31
C MET A 133 -6.81 -5.94 -15.68
N SER A 134 -6.83 -6.72 -16.77
CA SER A 134 -6.94 -6.21 -18.13
C SER A 134 -8.22 -5.40 -18.33
N ASP A 135 -9.35 -5.92 -17.87
CA ASP A 135 -10.67 -5.42 -18.25
C ASP A 135 -11.09 -4.22 -17.39
N LEU A 136 -10.40 -4.01 -16.26
CA LEU A 136 -10.68 -2.94 -15.30
C LEU A 136 -9.89 -1.66 -15.56
N ARG A 137 -9.03 -1.60 -16.58
CA ARG A 137 -8.11 -0.47 -16.81
C ARG A 137 -8.85 0.86 -16.97
N PHE A 138 -9.85 0.92 -17.85
CA PHE A 138 -10.61 2.16 -18.11
C PHE A 138 -11.41 2.62 -16.89
N LEU A 139 -11.99 1.68 -16.15
CA LEU A 139 -12.69 1.97 -14.90
C LEU A 139 -11.74 2.63 -13.88
N ARG A 140 -10.54 2.07 -13.71
CA ARG A 140 -9.52 2.60 -12.77
C ARG A 140 -9.09 4.01 -13.13
N VAL A 141 -8.79 4.26 -14.41
CA VAL A 141 -8.45 5.62 -14.90
C VAL A 141 -9.61 6.58 -14.65
N GLY A 142 -10.84 6.16 -14.92
CA GLY A 142 -12.05 6.95 -14.63
C GLY A 142 -12.18 7.33 -13.16
N ILE A 143 -11.91 6.39 -12.23
CA ILE A 143 -11.94 6.65 -10.78
C ILE A 143 -10.89 7.67 -10.38
N VAL A 144 -9.65 7.55 -10.87
CA VAL A 144 -8.58 8.53 -10.60
C VAL A 144 -9.01 9.92 -11.07
N LEU A 145 -9.46 10.04 -12.32
CA LEU A 145 -9.88 11.32 -12.89
C LEU A 145 -11.05 11.93 -12.11
N ALA A 146 -12.06 11.13 -11.75
CA ALA A 146 -13.19 11.58 -10.96
C ALA A 146 -12.79 12.04 -9.55
N GLY A 147 -11.93 11.28 -8.87
CA GLY A 147 -11.44 11.61 -7.53
C GLY A 147 -10.66 12.92 -7.50
N TYR A 148 -9.75 13.13 -8.46
CA TYR A 148 -8.98 14.38 -8.55
C TYR A 148 -9.82 15.56 -9.07
N ALA A 149 -10.75 15.34 -10.01
CA ALA A 149 -11.70 16.38 -10.44
C ALA A 149 -12.57 16.87 -9.28
N LEU A 150 -13.01 15.96 -8.40
CA LEU A 150 -13.75 16.30 -7.19
C LEU A 150 -12.95 17.26 -6.28
N LEU A 151 -11.64 17.09 -6.14
CA LEU A 151 -10.80 18.02 -5.37
C LEU A 151 -10.77 19.43 -5.99
N PHE A 152 -10.72 19.53 -7.32
CA PHE A 152 -10.83 20.81 -8.01
C PHE A 152 -12.20 21.46 -7.81
N LEU A 153 -13.29 20.69 -7.92
CA LEU A 153 -14.66 21.19 -7.69
C LEU A 153 -14.86 21.69 -6.25
N LEU A 154 -14.21 21.03 -5.29
CA LEU A 154 -14.18 21.44 -3.88
C LEU A 154 -13.17 22.57 -3.60
N LYS A 155 -12.55 23.14 -4.64
CA LYS A 155 -11.65 24.31 -4.58
C LYS A 155 -10.38 24.09 -3.75
N TYR A 156 -9.85 22.87 -3.71
CA TYR A 156 -8.52 22.65 -3.13
C TYR A 156 -7.43 23.27 -4.01
N ASP A 157 -6.36 23.77 -3.39
CA ASP A 157 -5.22 24.37 -4.09
C ASP A 157 -4.52 23.35 -5.00
N TRP A 158 -4.12 23.78 -6.19
CA TRP A 158 -3.50 22.90 -7.19
C TRP A 158 -2.19 22.27 -6.70
N LYS A 159 -1.40 22.96 -5.86
CA LYS A 159 -0.16 22.39 -5.29
C LYS A 159 -0.50 21.27 -4.32
N LYS A 160 -1.60 21.41 -3.58
CA LYS A 160 -2.09 20.33 -2.70
C LYS A 160 -2.55 19.14 -3.52
N ILE A 161 -3.30 19.36 -4.59
CA ILE A 161 -3.75 18.29 -5.50
C ILE A 161 -2.54 17.56 -6.11
N LEU A 162 -1.55 18.29 -6.60
CA LEU A 162 -0.31 17.71 -7.14
C LEU A 162 0.46 16.94 -6.08
N PHE A 163 0.53 17.46 -4.84
CA PHE A 163 1.14 16.76 -3.72
C PHE A 163 0.44 15.42 -3.42
N LEU A 164 -0.90 15.40 -3.41
CA LEU A 164 -1.69 14.18 -3.20
C LEU A 164 -1.44 13.15 -4.29
N PHE A 165 -1.42 13.59 -5.55
CA PHE A 165 -1.07 12.74 -6.67
C PHE A 165 0.33 12.15 -6.54
N PHE A 166 1.29 12.98 -6.16
CA PHE A 166 2.67 12.56 -6.01
C PHE A 166 2.86 11.54 -4.88
N ILE A 167 2.23 11.72 -3.72
CA ILE A 167 2.36 10.74 -2.63
C ILE A 167 1.71 9.39 -2.96
N GLY A 168 0.59 9.40 -3.70
CA GLY A 168 -0.08 8.17 -4.15
C GLY A 168 0.76 7.43 -5.18
N PHE A 169 1.35 8.17 -6.12
CA PHE A 169 2.33 7.63 -7.05
C PHE A 169 3.55 7.06 -6.31
N LEU A 170 4.15 7.85 -5.42
CA LEU A 170 5.42 7.53 -4.77
C LEU A 170 5.30 6.26 -3.92
N ILE A 171 4.23 6.11 -3.14
CA ILE A 171 4.07 4.94 -2.26
C ILE A 171 3.95 3.63 -3.02
N HIS A 172 3.12 3.61 -4.07
CA HIS A 172 2.97 2.42 -4.90
C HIS A 172 4.21 2.16 -5.75
N PHE A 173 4.86 3.21 -6.25
CA PHE A 173 6.14 3.10 -6.94
C PHE A 173 7.19 2.46 -6.04
N MET A 174 7.36 2.93 -4.80
CA MET A 174 8.35 2.39 -3.86
C MET A 174 8.14 0.89 -3.60
N MET A 175 6.90 0.44 -3.42
CA MET A 175 6.56 -0.97 -3.24
C MET A 175 6.90 -1.78 -4.48
N GLU A 176 6.32 -1.41 -5.62
CA GLU A 176 6.48 -2.16 -6.86
C GLU A 176 7.92 -2.15 -7.37
N PHE A 177 8.65 -1.05 -7.16
CA PHE A 177 10.06 -0.92 -7.52
C PHE A 177 10.93 -1.87 -6.72
N SER A 178 10.68 -1.98 -5.41
CA SER A 178 11.41 -2.91 -4.54
C SER A 178 11.24 -4.36 -5.00
N LEU A 179 10.03 -4.74 -5.44
CA LEU A 179 9.75 -6.07 -5.99
C LEU A 179 10.37 -6.28 -7.38
N LEU A 180 10.43 -5.23 -8.21
CA LEU A 180 11.03 -5.30 -9.54
C LEU A 180 12.54 -5.48 -9.46
N VAL A 181 13.24 -4.64 -8.68
CA VAL A 181 14.72 -4.69 -8.62
C VAL A 181 15.26 -5.92 -7.91
N SER A 182 14.45 -6.57 -7.06
CA SER A 182 14.79 -7.84 -6.42
C SER A 182 14.46 -9.06 -7.27
N GLY A 183 13.76 -8.91 -8.40
CA GLY A 183 13.37 -10.02 -9.27
C GLY A 183 12.10 -10.77 -8.84
N ILE A 184 11.45 -10.37 -7.73
CA ILE A 184 10.20 -10.97 -7.25
C ILE A 184 9.03 -10.74 -8.21
N ARG A 185 9.02 -9.57 -8.86
CA ARG A 185 8.04 -9.20 -9.87
C ARG A 185 8.69 -9.23 -11.26
N PRO A 186 8.49 -10.29 -12.06
CA PRO A 186 8.89 -10.28 -13.46
C PRO A 186 7.93 -9.36 -14.23
N GLY A 187 8.38 -8.17 -14.59
CA GLY A 187 7.58 -7.18 -15.31
C GLY A 187 8.41 -6.09 -15.94
N SER A 188 7.80 -5.29 -16.82
CA SER A 188 8.49 -4.15 -17.43
C SER A 188 8.39 -2.92 -16.53
N PHE A 189 9.43 -2.07 -16.58
CA PHE A 189 9.42 -0.79 -15.88
C PHE A 189 8.25 0.11 -16.31
N LEU A 190 7.81 0.02 -17.57
CA LEU A 190 6.64 0.77 -18.06
C LEU A 190 5.33 0.32 -17.38
N ILE A 191 5.15 -0.98 -17.21
CA ILE A 191 3.99 -1.55 -16.50
C ILE A 191 4.00 -1.13 -15.03
N LEU A 192 5.19 -1.08 -14.40
CA LEU A 192 5.33 -0.56 -13.05
C LEU A 192 4.90 0.89 -12.97
N LEU A 193 5.38 1.74 -13.88
CA LEU A 193 5.07 3.16 -13.89
C LEU A 193 3.57 3.40 -14.07
N GLU A 194 2.93 2.67 -14.99
CA GLU A 194 1.48 2.73 -15.19
C GLU A 194 0.72 2.36 -13.90
N ASN A 195 1.06 1.23 -13.29
CA ASN A 195 0.40 0.79 -12.06
C ASN A 195 0.59 1.82 -10.93
N ALA A 196 1.80 2.36 -10.77
CA ALA A 196 2.10 3.38 -9.76
C ALA A 196 1.28 4.66 -9.95
N LEU A 197 1.04 5.08 -11.19
CA LEU A 197 0.23 6.26 -11.47
C LEU A 197 -1.24 6.07 -11.11
N ILE A 198 -1.75 4.84 -11.21
CA ILE A 198 -3.19 4.56 -11.15
C ILE A 198 -3.61 3.89 -9.85
N GLU A 199 -2.98 2.78 -9.46
CA GLU A 199 -3.54 1.83 -8.48
C GLU A 199 -3.86 2.48 -7.14
N PHE A 200 -2.87 3.11 -6.51
CA PHE A 200 -3.11 3.74 -5.21
C PHE A 200 -3.78 5.11 -5.34
N ASN A 201 -3.55 5.81 -6.44
CA ASN A 201 -4.15 7.12 -6.72
C ASN A 201 -5.68 7.08 -6.87
N MET A 202 -6.28 5.91 -7.09
CA MET A 202 -7.73 5.75 -7.03
C MET A 202 -8.29 6.08 -5.64
N GLY A 203 -7.55 5.79 -4.57
CA GLY A 203 -8.01 5.99 -3.20
C GLY A 203 -7.64 7.35 -2.60
N VAL A 204 -6.47 7.89 -2.96
CA VAL A 204 -5.87 9.06 -2.28
C VAL A 204 -6.80 10.28 -2.18
N PRO A 205 -7.51 10.73 -3.23
CA PRO A 205 -8.43 11.86 -3.12
C PRO A 205 -9.50 11.65 -2.06
N PHE A 206 -10.08 10.44 -1.99
CA PHE A 206 -11.13 10.09 -1.03
C PHE A 206 -10.58 10.01 0.39
N PHE A 207 -9.40 9.41 0.58
CA PHE A 207 -8.74 9.37 1.88
C PHE A 207 -8.40 10.77 2.39
N TYR A 208 -7.95 11.66 1.50
CA TYR A 208 -7.66 13.03 1.86
C TYR A 208 -8.91 13.81 2.25
N LEU A 209 -10.01 13.67 1.50
CA LEU A 209 -11.29 14.28 1.85
C LEU A 209 -11.81 13.77 3.20
N PHE A 210 -11.68 12.47 3.46
CA PHE A 210 -12.05 11.89 4.74
C PHE A 210 -11.20 12.46 5.88
N TRP A 211 -9.88 12.52 5.67
CA TRP A 211 -8.95 13.11 6.63
C TRP A 211 -9.27 14.58 6.92
N ASP A 212 -9.40 15.42 5.90
CA ASP A 212 -9.57 16.86 6.03
C ASP A 212 -10.92 17.22 6.68
N LYS A 213 -12.00 16.53 6.30
CA LYS A 213 -13.35 16.84 6.77
C LYS A 213 -13.66 16.26 8.15
N PHE A 214 -13.14 15.06 8.45
CA PHE A 214 -13.55 14.31 9.65
C PHE A 214 -12.43 14.11 10.67
N LEU A 215 -11.21 13.82 10.22
CA LEU A 215 -10.13 13.45 11.15
C LEU A 215 -9.32 14.65 11.64
N LYS A 216 -9.02 15.61 10.76
CA LYS A 216 -8.18 16.79 11.07
C LYS A 216 -8.74 17.60 12.25
N LYS A 217 -10.07 17.74 12.32
CA LYS A 217 -10.76 18.50 13.38
C LYS A 217 -10.77 17.79 14.73
N GLY A 218 -10.83 16.45 14.75
CA GLY A 218 -10.88 15.67 15.99
C GLY A 218 -9.54 15.58 16.74
N PHE A 219 -8.41 15.83 16.05
CA PHE A 219 -7.06 15.72 16.60
C PHE A 219 -6.29 17.04 16.63
N ALA A 220 -6.96 18.17 16.37
CA ALA A 220 -6.43 19.48 16.73
C ALA A 220 -6.35 19.56 18.26
N ILE A 221 -5.20 19.16 18.81
CA ILE A 221 -4.88 19.29 20.22
C ILE A 221 -5.07 20.75 20.59
N ASN A 222 -6.02 21.00 21.50
CA ASN A 222 -6.23 22.30 22.12
C ASN A 222 -4.87 22.77 22.68
N PRO A 223 -4.30 23.89 22.19
CA PRO A 223 -2.96 24.35 22.59
C PRO A 223 -2.86 24.78 24.07
N TYR A 224 -3.96 24.70 24.83
CA TYR A 224 -4.04 25.11 26.23
C TYR A 224 -4.18 23.94 27.24
N LYS A 225 -3.83 22.71 26.86
CA LYS A 225 -3.69 21.60 27.84
C LYS A 225 -2.24 21.13 27.91
N THR A 226 -1.43 21.87 28.66
CA THR A 226 -0.22 21.42 29.35
C THR A 226 -0.24 22.00 30.74
#